data_AF-F0XWJ4-F1
#
_entry.id   AF-F0XWJ4-F1
#
_cell.length_a   1.000
_cell.length_b   1.000
_cell.length_c   1.000
_cell.angle_alpha   90.00
_cell.angle_beta   90.00
_cell.angle_gamma   90.00
#
_symmetry.space_group_name_H-M   'P 1'
#
loop_
_entity.id
_entity.type
_entity.pdbx_description
1 polymer ?
#
loop_
_entity_poly.entity_id
_entity_poly.type
_entity_poly.pdbx_seq_one_letter_code
_entity_poly.pdbx_strand_id
1 'polypeptide(L)'
;GELLTEFLEVAIHVILFERKVYPEDIFTRQRAFGVPVTMSRHPDVNAYIKKVLGDARPLFDARAVESLVVAVTDGGGEPRERFVFDVGLGGGAAPSPEAVEATEYAMRALLAKLAVARGHLPPPRPDAEFRLFLHTRENPRV
;
A
#
# COMPACT_ATOMS: atom_id res chain seq x y z
N GLY A 1 3.04 -7.20 12.30
CA GLY A 1 3.29 -6.01 11.47
C GLY A 1 4.16 -6.26 10.26
N GLU A 2 5.05 -7.27 10.25
CA GLU A 2 6.07 -7.43 9.19
C GLU A 2 5.52 -7.70 7.82
N LEU A 3 4.82 -8.82 7.69
CA LEU A 3 4.21 -9.23 6.43
C LEU A 3 3.28 -8.14 5.87
N LEU A 4 2.53 -7.48 6.74
CA LEU A 4 1.67 -6.36 6.37
C LEU A 4 2.48 -5.17 5.84
N THR A 5 3.59 -4.82 6.50
CA THR A 5 4.44 -3.70 6.09
C THR A 5 5.08 -3.98 4.74
N GLU A 6 5.62 -5.19 4.54
CA GLU A 6 6.19 -5.63 3.27
C GLU A 6 5.12 -5.62 2.16
N PHE A 7 3.93 -6.14 2.45
CA PHE A 7 2.82 -6.13 1.52
C PHE A 7 2.42 -4.69 1.12
N LEU A 8 2.27 -3.79 2.09
CA LEU A 8 1.89 -2.40 1.84
C LEU A 8 2.97 -1.66 1.04
N GLU A 9 4.25 -1.92 1.30
CA GLU A 9 5.36 -1.36 0.51
C GLU A 9 5.21 -1.75 -0.97
N VAL A 10 5.04 -3.05 -1.25
CA VAL A 10 4.86 -3.56 -2.62
C VAL A 10 3.60 -2.96 -3.26
N ALA A 11 2.48 -2.94 -2.55
CA ALA A 11 1.21 -2.41 -3.06
C ALA A 11 1.29 -0.91 -3.39
N ILE A 12 1.97 -0.12 -2.55
CA ILE A 12 2.21 1.31 -2.81
C ILE A 12 3.02 1.47 -4.09
N HIS A 13 4.11 0.73 -4.27
CA HIS A 13 4.91 0.82 -5.51
C HIS A 13 4.10 0.48 -6.77
N VAL A 14 3.28 -0.57 -6.72
CA VAL A 14 2.40 -0.94 -7.84
C VAL A 14 1.40 0.19 -8.14
N ILE A 15 0.79 0.80 -7.12
CA ILE A 15 -0.12 1.95 -7.31
C ILE A 15 0.61 3.12 -7.97
N LEU A 16 1.81 3.49 -7.49
CA LEU A 16 2.57 4.61 -8.05
C LEU A 16 2.90 4.40 -9.53
N PHE A 17 3.23 3.17 -9.92
CA PHE A 17 3.47 2.80 -11.30
C PHE A 17 2.20 2.88 -12.16
N GLU A 18 1.12 2.21 -11.74
CA GLU A 18 -0.12 2.12 -12.52
C GLU A 18 -0.83 3.48 -12.67
N ARG A 19 -0.63 4.38 -11.69
CA ARG A 19 -1.18 5.73 -11.69
C ARG A 19 -0.21 6.77 -12.25
N LYS A 20 0.95 6.35 -12.76
CA LYS A 20 2.00 7.21 -13.33
C LYS A 20 2.34 8.43 -12.47
N VAL A 21 2.37 8.23 -11.15
CA VAL A 21 2.81 9.27 -10.20
C VAL A 21 4.29 9.59 -10.41
N TYR A 22 5.05 8.59 -10.86
CA TYR A 22 6.43 8.75 -11.28
C TYR A 22 6.64 8.19 -12.68
N PRO A 23 7.66 8.67 -13.41
CA PRO A 23 8.09 8.12 -14.69
C PRO A 23 8.33 6.60 -14.65
N GLU A 24 7.98 5.88 -15.72
CA GLU A 24 8.08 4.42 -15.76
C GLU A 24 9.54 3.90 -15.71
N ASP A 25 10.51 4.71 -16.11
CA ASP A 25 11.94 4.36 -16.16
C ASP A 25 12.57 4.13 -14.79
N ILE A 26 12.02 4.74 -13.73
CA ILE A 26 12.50 4.49 -12.36
C ILE A 26 12.00 3.16 -11.80
N PHE A 27 11.04 2.50 -12.44
CA PHE A 27 10.51 1.21 -11.98
C PHE A 27 11.22 0.03 -12.64
N THR A 28 11.24 -1.09 -11.93
CA THR A 28 11.69 -2.37 -12.47
C THR A 28 10.71 -3.47 -12.11
N ARG A 29 10.62 -4.50 -12.97
CA ARG A 29 9.83 -5.69 -12.69
C ARG A 29 10.56 -6.56 -11.67
N GLN A 30 9.84 -6.97 -10.64
CA GLN A 30 10.29 -7.89 -9.60
C GLN A 30 9.24 -8.98 -9.37
N ARG A 31 9.54 -9.95 -8.51
CA ARG A 31 8.57 -10.90 -7.98
C ARG A 31 8.37 -10.66 -6.50
N ALA A 32 7.12 -10.50 -6.08
CA ALA A 32 6.72 -10.42 -4.68
C ALA A 32 5.45 -11.24 -4.48
N PHE A 33 5.31 -11.92 -3.34
CA PHE A 33 4.14 -12.77 -3.03
C PHE A 33 3.79 -13.79 -4.15
N GLY A 34 4.76 -14.23 -4.95
CA GLY A 34 4.56 -15.17 -6.05
C GLY A 34 4.00 -14.57 -7.35
N VAL A 35 3.83 -13.24 -7.45
CA VAL A 35 3.35 -12.55 -8.67
C VAL A 35 4.35 -11.51 -9.17
N PRO A 36 4.35 -11.19 -10.48
CA PRO A 36 5.13 -10.09 -11.01
C PRO A 36 4.59 -8.75 -10.50
N VAL A 37 5.48 -7.90 -10.01
CA VAL A 37 5.17 -6.55 -9.50
C VAL A 37 6.16 -5.53 -10.07
N THR A 38 5.79 -4.26 -10.02
CA THR A 38 6.68 -3.14 -10.35
C THR A 38 7.12 -2.42 -9.09
N MET A 39 8.43 -2.24 -8.93
CA MET A 39 9.05 -1.63 -7.76
C MET A 39 9.92 -0.46 -8.19
N SER A 40 9.86 0.66 -7.46
CA SER A 40 10.73 1.81 -7.72
C SER A 40 12.18 1.48 -7.38
N ARG A 41 13.11 2.04 -8.17
CA ARG A 41 14.55 2.04 -7.92
C ARG A 41 15.06 3.39 -7.44
N HIS A 42 14.19 4.41 -7.39
CA HIS A 42 14.57 5.75 -6.98
C HIS A 42 14.80 5.78 -5.45
N PRO A 43 15.99 6.20 -4.97
CA PRO A 43 16.34 6.11 -3.56
C PRO A 43 15.39 6.90 -2.67
N ASP A 44 15.04 8.13 -3.07
CA ASP A 44 14.19 9.00 -2.22
C ASP A 44 12.75 8.49 -2.09
N VAL A 45 12.17 7.97 -3.18
CA VAL A 45 10.83 7.37 -3.17
C VAL A 45 10.82 6.16 -2.24
N ASN A 46 11.82 5.30 -2.38
CA ASN A 46 11.95 4.09 -1.57
C ASN A 46 12.20 4.42 -0.10
N ALA A 47 13.07 5.41 0.18
CA ALA A 47 13.37 5.85 1.54
C ALA A 47 12.14 6.46 2.22
N TYR A 48 11.35 7.28 1.49
CA TYR A 48 10.12 7.85 2.01
C TYR A 48 9.09 6.78 2.39
N ILE A 49 8.81 5.83 1.48
CA ILE A 49 7.84 4.75 1.74
C ILE A 49 8.30 3.89 2.93
N LYS A 50 9.57 3.48 2.94
CA LYS A 50 10.14 2.69 4.04
C LYS A 50 10.10 3.43 5.37
N LYS A 51 10.39 4.73 5.37
CA LYS A 51 10.31 5.55 6.59
C LYS A 51 8.88 5.59 7.13
N VAL A 52 7.90 5.92 6.28
CA VAL A 52 6.49 6.02 6.71
C VAL A 52 5.99 4.67 7.25
N LEU A 53 6.27 3.57 6.56
CA LEU A 53 5.85 2.25 7.01
C LEU A 53 6.62 1.77 8.25
N GLY A 54 7.90 2.12 8.36
CA GLY A 54 8.72 1.88 9.55
C GLY A 54 8.20 2.62 10.77
N ASP A 55 7.84 3.89 10.62
CA ASP A 55 7.24 4.72 11.67
C ASP A 55 5.83 4.19 12.05
N ALA A 56 5.07 3.64 11.09
CA ALA A 56 3.76 3.04 11.33
C ALA A 56 3.82 1.61 11.94
N ARG A 57 4.96 0.93 11.86
CA ARG A 57 5.13 -0.47 12.29
C ARG A 57 4.71 -0.71 13.74
N PRO A 58 5.11 0.10 14.73
CA PRO A 58 4.65 -0.06 16.11
C PRO A 58 3.12 0.06 16.25
N LEU A 59 2.48 0.91 15.44
CA LEU A 59 1.02 1.09 15.45
C LEU A 59 0.30 -0.12 14.83
N PHE A 60 0.86 -0.73 13.79
CA PHE A 60 0.35 -2.00 13.25
C PHE A 60 0.48 -3.13 14.26
N ASP A 61 1.62 -3.23 14.94
CA ASP A 61 1.86 -4.26 15.96
C ASP A 61 0.94 -4.07 17.19
N ALA A 62 0.66 -2.81 17.57
CA ALA A 62 -0.30 -2.46 18.62
C ALA A 62 -1.78 -2.54 18.18
N ARG A 63 -2.06 -2.89 16.91
CA ARG A 63 -3.42 -2.92 16.33
C ARG A 63 -4.18 -1.60 16.46
N ALA A 64 -3.44 -0.49 16.45
CA ALA A 64 -3.97 0.87 16.60
C ALA A 64 -4.35 1.52 15.26
N VAL A 65 -4.01 0.88 14.13
CA VAL A 65 -4.34 1.38 12.79
C VAL A 65 -5.67 0.79 12.32
N GLU A 66 -6.54 1.66 11.81
CA GLU A 66 -7.78 1.30 11.12
C GLU A 66 -7.53 1.11 9.63
N SER A 67 -6.90 2.10 8.98
CA SER A 67 -6.61 2.03 7.55
C SER A 67 -5.34 2.80 7.16
N LEU A 68 -4.71 2.35 6.08
CA LEU A 68 -3.69 3.10 5.35
C LEU A 68 -4.26 3.56 4.02
N VAL A 69 -4.12 4.84 3.69
CA VAL A 69 -4.64 5.42 2.45
C VAL A 69 -3.49 5.95 1.61
N VAL A 70 -3.41 5.47 0.36
CA VAL A 70 -2.58 6.06 -0.68
C VAL A 70 -3.44 7.04 -1.46
N ALA A 71 -3.22 8.32 -1.25
CA ALA A 71 -3.92 9.39 -1.95
C ALA A 71 -3.10 9.87 -3.15
N VAL A 72 -3.70 9.89 -4.32
CA VAL A 72 -3.12 10.52 -5.52
C VAL A 72 -3.83 11.85 -5.76
N THR A 73 -3.05 12.92 -5.89
CA THR A 73 -3.52 14.31 -6.06
C THR A 73 -3.17 14.82 -7.46
N ASP A 74 -3.67 16.00 -7.82
CA ASP A 74 -3.37 16.71 -9.08
C ASP A 74 -2.36 17.85 -8.88
N GLY A 75 -1.49 17.76 -7.87
CA GLY A 75 -0.53 18.83 -7.52
C GLY A 75 -1.16 19.99 -6.74
N GLY A 76 -2.49 20.11 -6.73
CA GLY A 76 -3.24 21.09 -5.93
C GLY A 76 -3.43 20.69 -4.46
N GLY A 77 -2.88 19.55 -4.04
CA GLY A 77 -2.98 19.04 -2.66
C GLY A 77 -4.29 18.32 -2.32
N GLU A 78 -5.34 18.45 -3.13
CA GLU A 78 -6.62 17.76 -2.93
C GLU A 78 -6.56 16.31 -3.47
N PRO A 79 -6.88 15.28 -2.64
CA PRO A 79 -6.93 13.89 -3.09
C PRO A 79 -8.00 13.69 -4.15
N ARG A 80 -7.62 13.19 -5.33
CA ARG A 80 -8.54 12.83 -6.41
C ARG A 80 -8.83 11.34 -6.46
N GLU A 81 -7.85 10.52 -6.08
CA GLU A 81 -7.97 9.08 -5.98
C GLU A 81 -7.45 8.62 -4.62
N ARG A 82 -8.11 7.63 -4.03
CA ARG A 82 -7.75 7.07 -2.73
C ARG A 82 -7.78 5.55 -2.81
N PHE A 83 -6.64 4.93 -2.54
CA PHE A 83 -6.52 3.48 -2.36
C PHE A 83 -6.49 3.23 -0.86
N VAL A 84 -7.59 2.70 -0.34
CA VAL A 84 -7.78 2.46 1.10
C VAL A 84 -7.48 0.99 1.39
N PHE A 85 -6.52 0.76 2.28
CA PHE A 85 -6.20 -0.54 2.83
C PHE A 85 -6.75 -0.62 4.24
N ASP A 86 -7.90 -1.27 4.41
CA ASP A 86 -8.47 -1.52 5.72
C ASP A 86 -7.64 -2.57 6.46
N VAL A 87 -7.05 -2.16 7.57
CA VAL A 87 -6.17 -2.98 8.40
C VAL A 87 -6.99 -3.56 9.55
N GLY A 88 -8.10 -4.22 9.19
CA GLY A 88 -8.95 -4.95 10.11
C GLY A 88 -8.26 -6.21 10.60
N LEU A 89 -7.37 -6.11 11.58
CA LEU A 89 -6.80 -7.29 12.22
C LEU A 89 -7.90 -8.02 13.00
N GLY A 90 -8.32 -9.17 12.48
CA GLY A 90 -9.26 -10.10 13.12
C GLY A 90 -8.83 -10.48 14.55
N GLY A 91 -9.80 -10.95 15.34
CA GLY A 91 -9.70 -11.15 16.79
C GLY A 91 -8.41 -11.82 17.28
N GLY A 92 -8.05 -11.55 18.55
CA GLY A 92 -6.77 -11.90 19.21
C GLY A 92 -6.34 -13.36 19.29
N ALA A 93 -6.94 -14.26 18.51
CA ALA A 93 -6.45 -15.63 18.35
C ALA A 93 -5.16 -15.67 17.53
N ALA A 94 -4.31 -16.66 17.83
CA ALA A 94 -3.17 -16.98 16.97
C ALA A 94 -3.68 -17.42 15.58
N PRO A 95 -3.01 -17.00 14.49
CA PRO A 95 -3.41 -17.39 13.15
C PRO A 95 -3.20 -18.91 12.95
N SER A 96 -4.21 -19.60 12.42
CA SER A 96 -4.04 -20.98 11.95
C SER A 96 -3.21 -21.01 10.66
N PRO A 97 -2.58 -22.15 10.31
CA PRO A 97 -1.88 -22.27 9.03
C PRO A 97 -2.77 -21.93 7.82
N GLU A 98 -4.03 -22.37 7.86
CA GLU A 98 -5.05 -22.06 6.85
C GLU A 98 -5.32 -20.56 6.73
N ALA A 99 -5.37 -19.84 7.86
CA ALA A 99 -5.58 -18.39 7.87
C ALA A 99 -4.38 -17.63 7.28
N VAL A 100 -3.16 -18.11 7.54
CA VAL A 100 -1.94 -17.53 6.93
C VAL A 100 -1.95 -17.71 5.43
N GLU A 101 -2.21 -18.93 4.95
CA GLU A 101 -2.28 -19.23 3.51
C GLU A 101 -3.38 -18.43 2.81
N ALA A 102 -4.57 -18.34 3.42
CA ALA A 102 -5.66 -17.52 2.91
C ALA A 102 -5.28 -16.03 2.82
N THR A 103 -4.53 -15.52 3.80
CA THR A 103 -4.04 -14.14 3.81
C THR A 103 -3.04 -13.90 2.67
N GLU A 104 -2.06 -14.78 2.48
CA GLU A 104 -1.11 -14.67 1.37
C GLU A 104 -1.79 -14.76 0.01
N TYR A 105 -2.77 -15.66 -0.14
CA TYR A 105 -3.58 -15.77 -1.35
C TYR A 105 -4.34 -14.47 -1.63
N ALA A 106 -4.97 -13.87 -0.62
CA ALA A 106 -5.69 -12.60 -0.75
C ALA A 106 -4.74 -11.46 -1.13
N MET A 107 -3.55 -11.38 -0.51
CA MET A 107 -2.51 -10.41 -0.85
C MET A 107 -2.07 -10.55 -2.31
N ARG A 108 -1.78 -11.78 -2.75
CA ARG A 108 -1.41 -12.08 -4.14
C ARG A 108 -2.50 -11.65 -5.12
N ALA A 109 -3.75 -11.98 -4.82
CA ALA A 109 -4.89 -11.61 -5.66
C ALA A 109 -5.08 -10.09 -5.73
N LEU A 110 -4.85 -9.37 -4.62
CA LEU A 110 -4.93 -7.91 -4.58
C LEU A 110 -3.84 -7.25 -5.43
N LEU A 111 -2.59 -7.72 -5.35
CA LEU A 111 -1.50 -7.22 -6.20
C LEU A 111 -1.78 -7.46 -7.69
N ALA A 112 -2.29 -8.65 -8.04
CA ALA A 112 -2.68 -8.95 -9.41
C ALA A 112 -3.80 -8.03 -9.93
N LYS A 113 -4.79 -7.72 -9.08
CA LYS A 113 -5.86 -6.77 -9.41
C LYS A 113 -5.33 -5.34 -9.60
N LEU A 114 -4.42 -4.88 -8.74
CA LEU A 114 -3.81 -3.55 -8.85
C LEU A 114 -3.06 -3.42 -10.18
N ALA A 115 -2.28 -4.43 -10.58
CA ALA A 115 -1.50 -4.43 -11.81
C ALA A 115 -2.35 -4.36 -13.11
N VAL A 116 -3.65 -4.62 -13.03
CA VAL A 116 -4.59 -4.50 -14.18
C VAL A 116 -5.63 -3.41 -13.96
N ALA A 117 -5.57 -2.67 -12.84
CA ALA A 117 -6.55 -1.66 -12.48
C ALA A 117 -6.50 -0.44 -13.40
N ARG A 118 -5.38 -0.19 -14.10
CA ARG A 118 -5.24 0.94 -15.02
C ARG A 118 -6.32 1.00 -16.10
N GLY A 119 -6.85 -0.14 -16.56
CA GLY A 119 -7.95 -0.18 -17.53
C GLY A 119 -9.32 0.22 -16.96
N HIS A 120 -9.46 0.24 -15.64
CA HIS A 120 -10.72 0.49 -14.93
C HIS A 120 -10.73 1.84 -14.20
N LEU A 121 -9.60 2.56 -14.19
CA LEU A 121 -9.43 3.85 -13.54
C LEU A 121 -9.34 4.97 -14.58
N PRO A 122 -9.68 6.22 -14.21
CA PRO A 122 -9.46 7.38 -15.06
C PRO A 122 -8.00 7.47 -15.55
N PRO A 123 -7.73 8.14 -16.68
CA PRO A 123 -6.37 8.31 -17.16
C PRO A 123 -5.47 9.00 -16.11
N PRO A 124 -4.20 8.57 -15.98
CA PRO A 124 -3.22 9.26 -15.14
C PRO A 124 -3.04 10.73 -15.52
N ARG A 125 -2.74 11.57 -14.52
CA ARG A 125 -2.59 13.03 -14.69
C ARG A 125 -1.10 13.42 -14.77
N PRO A 126 -0.75 14.48 -15.50
CA PRO A 126 0.65 14.88 -15.71
C PRO A 126 1.36 15.37 -14.43
N ASP A 127 0.63 15.98 -13.49
CA ASP A 127 1.18 16.56 -12.26
C ASP A 127 0.75 15.75 -11.02
N ALA A 128 0.68 14.43 -11.15
CA ALA A 128 0.23 13.57 -10.06
C ALA A 128 1.28 13.51 -8.94
N GLU A 129 0.87 13.85 -7.71
CA GLU A 129 1.64 13.58 -6.49
C GLU A 129 0.93 12.52 -5.66
N PHE A 130 1.66 11.88 -4.73
CA PHE A 130 1.03 11.00 -3.74
C PHE A 130 1.30 11.43 -2.30
N ARG A 131 0.34 11.09 -1.43
CA ARG A 131 0.46 11.22 0.02
C ARG A 131 -0.02 9.94 0.69
N LEU A 132 0.57 9.63 1.84
CA LEU A 132 0.17 8.50 2.67
C LEU A 132 -0.54 9.04 3.91
N PHE A 133 -1.73 8.53 4.17
CA PHE A 133 -2.48 8.82 5.40
C PHE A 133 -2.63 7.54 6.21
N LEU A 134 -2.45 7.66 7.52
CA LEU A 134 -2.68 6.59 8.47
C LEU A 134 -3.85 6.99 9.35
N HIS A 135 -4.96 6.25 9.24
CA HIS A 135 -6.08 6.44 10.15
C HIS A 135 -5.90 5.49 11.32
N THR A 136 -5.69 6.07 12.49
CA THR A 136 -5.67 5.30 13.74
C THR A 136 -7.08 5.16 14.26
N ARG A 137 -7.38 4.01 14.86
CA ARG A 137 -8.60 3.84 15.65
C ARG A 137 -8.58 4.90 16.74
N GLU A 138 -9.62 5.72 16.82
CA GLU A 138 -9.85 6.49 18.04
C GLU A 138 -9.90 5.47 19.17
N ASN A 139 -8.94 5.54 20.09
CA ASN A 139 -9.18 4.99 21.39
C ASN A 139 -10.26 5.90 21.98
N PRO A 140 -11.49 5.43 22.27
CA PRO A 140 -12.29 6.13 23.26
C PRO A 140 -11.50 6.02 24.57
N ARG A 141 -10.57 6.96 24.79
CA ARG A 141 -10.04 7.28 26.12
C ARG A 141 -11.30 7.56 26.97
N VAL A 142 -11.43 7.06 28.20
CA VAL A 142 -10.64 7.31 29.40
C VAL A 142 -11.10 6.28 30.43
#